data_AF-A0A2V3HM25-F1
#
_entry.id   AF-A0A2V3HM25-F1
#
_cell.length_a   1.000
_cell.length_b   1.000
_cell.length_c   1.000
_cell.angle_alpha   90.00
_cell.angle_beta   90.00
_cell.angle_gamma   90.00
#
_symmetry.space_group_name_H-M   'P 1'
#
loop_
_entity.id
_entity.type
_entity.pdbx_description
1 polymer ?
#
loop_
_entity_poly.entity_id
_entity_poly.type
_entity_poly.pdbx_seq_one_letter_code
_entity_poly.pdbx_strand_id
1 'polypeptide(L)'
;STTPLNEIVQRMLRPDEEFVSAETEDYFRDLGDLMRSLVRRVENYNAGAASTRDTYISQYSMRLAEEQADVGEVMRTLTIIATIMLPLTLIAGVFGMNTDVLPFASGDGFWYIITVMGLFSGLMLLWFRGKGWIGWK
;
A
#
# COMPACT_ATOMS: atom_id res chain seq x y z
N SER A 1 -13.74 13.64 26.55
CA SER A 1 -13.19 14.88 27.14
C SER A 1 -13.63 14.96 28.59
N THR A 2 -12.68 15.02 29.53
CA THR A 2 -12.92 15.21 30.98
C THR A 2 -12.63 16.65 31.42
N THR A 3 -12.28 17.52 30.47
CA THR A 3 -11.97 18.95 30.66
C THR A 3 -13.05 19.72 31.40
N PRO A 4 -14.36 19.56 31.10
CA PRO A 4 -15.42 20.29 31.79
C PRO A 4 -15.50 19.95 33.29
N LEU A 5 -15.23 18.69 33.66
CA LEU A 5 -15.22 18.24 35.05
C LEU A 5 -14.06 18.86 35.84
N ASN A 6 -12.88 18.98 35.23
CA ASN A 6 -11.75 19.67 35.84
C ASN A 6 -12.01 21.17 36.01
N GLU A 7 -12.65 21.83 35.03
CA GLU A 7 -13.04 23.23 35.14
C GLU A 7 -14.05 23.49 36.27
N ILE A 8 -15.02 22.58 36.45
CA ILE A 8 -16.00 22.68 37.54
C ILE A 8 -15.32 22.51 38.90
N VAL A 9 -14.47 21.49 39.08
CA VAL A 9 -13.74 21.30 40.35
C VAL A 9 -12.81 22.47 40.65
N GLN A 10 -12.14 23.03 39.64
CA GLN A 10 -11.30 24.23 39.83
C GLN A 10 -12.10 25.48 40.15
N ARG A 11 -13.35 25.61 39.68
CA ARG A 11 -14.25 26.70 40.07
C ARG A 11 -14.70 26.58 41.52
N MET A 12 -15.01 25.38 41.99
CA MET A 12 -15.41 25.14 43.39
C MET A 12 -14.27 25.39 44.40
N LEU A 13 -13.02 25.27 43.94
CA LEU A 13 -11.81 25.56 44.72
C LEU A 13 -11.43 27.05 44.79
N ARG A 14 -12.21 27.95 44.18
CA ARG A 14 -11.89 29.39 44.20
C ARG A 14 -12.23 29.99 45.57
N PRO A 15 -11.30 30.78 46.16
CA PRO A 15 -11.48 31.35 47.49
C PRO A 15 -12.60 32.40 47.59
N ASP A 16 -13.10 32.91 46.46
CA ASP A 16 -14.15 33.94 46.40
C ASP A 16 -15.60 33.36 46.41
N GLU A 17 -15.76 32.03 46.42
CA GLU A 17 -17.08 31.36 46.37
C GLU A 17 -17.34 30.55 47.66
N GLU A 18 -18.50 30.73 48.28
CA GLU A 18 -18.90 30.15 49.58
C GLU A 18 -19.24 28.64 49.51
N PHE A 19 -18.58 27.87 48.62
CA PHE A 19 -18.85 26.44 48.42
C PHE A 19 -18.03 25.52 49.33
N VAL A 20 -16.92 26.00 49.90
CA VAL A 20 -15.95 25.19 50.65
C VAL A 20 -15.64 25.85 51.99
N SER A 21 -15.83 25.12 53.09
CA SER A 21 -15.46 25.59 54.43
C SER A 21 -13.98 25.34 54.73
N ALA A 22 -13.40 26.06 55.67
CA ALA A 22 -12.01 25.85 56.12
C ALA A 22 -11.73 24.41 56.60
N GLU A 23 -12.76 23.69 57.07
CA GLU A 23 -12.65 22.27 57.47
C GLU A 23 -12.62 21.30 56.28
N THR A 24 -13.14 21.70 55.11
CA THR A 24 -13.24 20.83 53.92
C THR A 24 -12.26 21.18 52.80
N GLU A 25 -11.49 22.27 52.96
CA GLU A 25 -10.55 22.79 51.95
C GLU A 25 -9.52 21.74 51.50
N ASP A 26 -8.92 20.99 52.43
CA ASP A 26 -7.93 19.96 52.10
C ASP A 26 -8.53 18.81 51.26
N TYR A 27 -9.77 18.39 51.56
CA TYR A 27 -10.46 17.36 50.78
C TYR A 27 -10.76 17.81 49.35
N PHE A 28 -11.17 19.08 49.17
CA PHE A 28 -11.40 19.63 47.84
C PHE A 28 -10.09 19.80 47.07
N ARG A 29 -8.98 20.14 47.74
CA ARG A 29 -7.66 20.28 47.12
C ARG A 29 -7.17 18.94 46.60
N ASP A 30 -7.30 17.87 47.39
CA ASP A 30 -7.04 16.49 46.98
C ASP A 30 -7.92 16.05 45.80
N LEU A 31 -9.21 16.40 45.81
CA LEU A 31 -10.12 16.13 44.69
C LEU A 31 -9.65 16.84 43.41
N GLY A 32 -9.19 18.09 43.53
CA GLY A 32 -8.62 18.85 42.42
C GLY A 32 -7.33 18.23 41.86
N ASP A 33 -6.46 17.71 42.73
CA ASP A 33 -5.26 16.97 42.31
C ASP A 33 -5.59 15.64 41.63
N LEU A 34 -6.56 14.90 42.17
CA LEU A 34 -7.06 13.66 41.58
C LEU A 34 -7.67 13.92 40.19
N MET A 35 -8.48 14.97 40.06
CA MET A 35 -9.06 15.38 38.77
C MET A 35 -7.99 15.76 37.75
N ARG A 36 -6.99 16.55 38.15
CA ARG A 36 -5.86 16.89 37.27
C ARG A 36 -5.07 15.65 36.85
N SER A 37 -4.88 14.69 37.77
CA SER A 37 -4.23 13.41 37.47
C SER A 37 -5.04 12.58 36.48
N LEU A 38 -6.36 12.51 36.64
CA LEU A 38 -7.26 11.82 35.72
C LEU A 38 -7.26 12.43 34.33
N VAL A 39 -7.32 13.76 34.22
CA VAL A 39 -7.22 14.46 32.91
C VAL A 39 -5.92 14.09 32.21
N ARG A 40 -4.77 14.18 32.90
CA ARG A 40 -3.47 13.80 32.32
C ARG A 40 -3.43 12.33 31.87
N ARG A 41 -4.00 11.41 32.66
CA ARG A 41 -4.05 9.99 32.29
C ARG A 41 -4.89 9.79 31.03
N VAL A 42 -6.07 10.41 30.94
CA VAL A 42 -6.94 10.32 29.77
C VAL A 42 -6.26 10.89 28.53
N GLU A 43 -5.58 12.03 28.65
CA GLU A 43 -4.81 12.64 27.56
C GLU A 43 -3.71 11.68 27.07
N ASN A 44 -2.94 11.10 28.00
CA ASN A 44 -1.87 10.15 27.70
C ASN A 44 -2.41 8.86 27.05
N TYR A 45 -3.54 8.34 27.52
CA TYR A 45 -4.18 7.17 26.92
C TYR A 45 -4.68 7.46 25.51
N ASN A 46 -5.29 8.63 25.29
CA ASN A 46 -5.72 9.05 23.95
C ASN A 46 -4.54 9.20 23.00
N ALA A 47 -3.47 9.85 23.44
CA ALA A 47 -2.25 9.99 22.65
C ALA A 47 -1.59 8.63 22.34
N GLY A 48 -1.53 7.74 23.33
CA GLY A 48 -1.02 6.37 23.15
C GLY A 48 -1.89 5.54 22.20
N ALA A 49 -3.21 5.64 22.32
CA ALA A 49 -4.16 4.98 21.42
C ALA A 49 -4.04 5.50 19.99
N ALA A 50 -3.91 6.82 19.80
CA ALA A 50 -3.67 7.43 18.49
C ALA A 50 -2.35 6.95 17.88
N SER A 51 -1.25 7.00 18.64
CA SER A 51 0.06 6.51 18.19
C SER A 51 0.04 5.02 17.83
N THR A 52 -0.69 4.20 18.59
CA THR A 52 -0.83 2.76 18.32
C THR A 52 -1.63 2.53 17.05
N ARG A 53 -2.72 3.28 16.86
CA ARG A 53 -3.53 3.26 15.64
C ARG A 53 -2.70 3.65 14.42
N ASP A 54 -1.92 4.72 14.51
CA ASP A 54 -1.10 5.19 13.39
C ASP A 54 -0.01 4.18 13.04
N THR A 55 0.60 3.55 14.06
CA THR A 55 1.56 2.46 13.87
C THR A 55 0.90 1.26 13.17
N TYR A 56 -0.29 0.86 13.61
CA TYR A 56 -1.05 -0.24 12.99
C TYR A 56 -1.39 0.07 11.53
N ILE A 57 -1.89 1.27 11.24
CA ILE A 57 -2.18 1.71 9.87
C ILE A 57 -0.91 1.68 9.01
N SER A 58 0.22 2.13 9.54
CA SER A 58 1.52 2.11 8.86
C SER A 58 2.00 0.69 8.56
N GLN A 59 1.85 -0.24 9.51
CA GLN A 59 2.16 -1.66 9.28
C GLN A 59 1.27 -2.28 8.22
N TYR A 60 -0.03 -1.98 8.27
CA TYR A 60 -0.99 -2.46 7.28
C TYR A 60 -0.67 -1.92 5.88
N SER A 61 -0.35 -0.63 5.75
CA SER A 61 0.02 -0.03 4.46
C SER A 61 1.33 -0.60 3.91
N MET A 62 2.33 -0.84 4.76
CA MET A 62 3.58 -1.51 4.36
C MET A 62 3.32 -2.92 3.82
N ARG A 63 2.47 -3.69 4.49
CA ARG A 63 2.10 -5.04 4.05
C ARG A 63 1.37 -5.03 2.71
N LEU A 64 0.42 -4.10 2.52
CA LEU A 64 -0.26 -3.92 1.24
C LEU A 64 0.71 -3.51 0.11
N ALA A 65 1.75 -2.76 0.42
CA ALA A 65 2.76 -2.37 -0.57
C ALA A 65 3.62 -3.57 -1.00
N GLU A 66 3.95 -4.47 -0.06
CA GLU A 66 4.64 -5.73 -0.36
C GLU A 66 3.78 -6.65 -1.25
N GLU A 67 2.50 -6.85 -0.89
CA GLU A 67 1.57 -7.64 -1.72
C GLU A 67 1.40 -7.05 -3.14
N GLN A 68 1.38 -5.72 -3.27
CA GLN A 68 1.35 -5.06 -4.59
C GLN A 68 2.64 -5.26 -5.39
N ALA A 69 3.80 -5.36 -4.74
CA ALA A 69 5.06 -5.63 -5.42
C ALA A 69 5.05 -7.02 -6.07
N ASP A 70 4.58 -8.04 -5.34
CA ASP A 70 4.46 -9.41 -5.84
C ASP A 70 3.48 -9.52 -7.02
N VAL A 71 2.30 -8.90 -6.89
CA VAL A 71 1.31 -8.85 -7.98
C VAL A 71 1.88 -8.09 -9.19
N GLY A 72 2.62 -7.01 -8.96
CA GLY A 72 3.28 -6.24 -10.01
C GLY A 72 4.30 -7.07 -10.79
N GLU A 73 5.06 -7.93 -10.12
CA GLU A 73 6.03 -8.83 -10.76
C GLU A 73 5.33 -9.92 -11.60
N VAL A 74 4.26 -10.52 -11.08
CA VAL A 74 3.46 -11.49 -11.82
C VAL A 74 2.84 -10.84 -13.07
N MET A 75 2.22 -9.67 -12.93
CA MET A 75 1.59 -8.94 -14.04
C MET A 75 2.61 -8.56 -15.11
N ARG A 76 3.81 -8.14 -14.70
CA ARG A 76 4.92 -7.84 -15.61
C ARG A 76 5.35 -9.08 -16.39
N THR A 77 5.50 -10.22 -15.73
CA THR A 77 5.86 -11.49 -16.38
C THR A 77 4.82 -11.90 -17.42
N LEU A 78 3.54 -11.86 -17.06
CA LEU A 78 2.43 -12.15 -17.99
C LEU A 78 2.41 -11.16 -19.16
N THR A 79 2.67 -9.88 -18.92
CA THR A 79 2.72 -8.84 -19.96
C THR A 79 3.87 -9.08 -20.94
N ILE A 80 5.04 -9.46 -20.46
CA ILE A 80 6.19 -9.80 -21.31
C ILE A 80 5.84 -10.99 -22.20
N ILE A 81 5.28 -12.05 -21.62
CA ILE A 81 4.86 -13.25 -22.36
C ILE A 81 3.80 -12.88 -23.41
N ALA A 82 2.76 -12.12 -23.03
CA ALA A 82 1.69 -11.71 -23.93
C ALA A 82 2.20 -10.83 -25.08
N THR A 83 3.08 -9.87 -24.80
CA THR A 83 3.63 -8.95 -25.82
C THR A 83 4.45 -9.70 -26.87
N ILE A 84 5.13 -10.79 -26.49
CA ILE A 84 5.85 -11.66 -27.42
C ILE A 84 4.87 -12.57 -28.16
N MET A 85 3.91 -13.18 -27.43
CA MET A 85 2.99 -14.16 -28.00
C MET A 85 2.01 -13.55 -29.01
N LEU A 86 1.44 -12.37 -28.76
CA LEU A 86 0.43 -11.76 -29.64
C LEU A 86 0.87 -11.58 -31.11
N PRO A 87 2.03 -10.97 -31.43
CA PRO A 87 2.49 -10.88 -32.82
C PRO A 87 2.90 -12.25 -33.38
N LEU A 88 3.46 -13.15 -32.56
CA LEU A 88 3.82 -14.50 -33.00
C LEU A 88 2.59 -15.33 -33.39
N THR A 89 1.53 -15.29 -32.58
CA THR A 89 0.27 -15.97 -32.86
C THR A 89 -0.43 -15.36 -34.07
N LEU A 90 -0.33 -14.05 -34.27
CA LEU A 90 -0.84 -13.40 -35.49
C LEU A 90 -0.11 -13.92 -36.74
N ILE A 91 1.22 -13.98 -36.72
CA ILE A 91 2.02 -14.53 -37.84
C ILE A 91 1.64 -15.99 -38.09
N ALA A 92 1.64 -16.81 -37.04
CA ALA A 92 1.25 -18.22 -37.15
C ALA A 92 -0.19 -18.41 -37.65
N GLY A 93 -1.12 -17.54 -37.26
CA GLY A 93 -2.50 -17.55 -37.72
C GLY A 93 -2.62 -17.19 -39.20
N VAL A 94 -1.95 -16.12 -39.65
CA VAL A 94 -1.95 -15.69 -41.05
C VAL A 94 -1.32 -16.76 -41.96
N PHE A 95 -0.20 -17.35 -41.56
CA PHE A 95 0.47 -18.40 -42.34
C PHE A 95 -0.16 -19.80 -42.15
N GLY A 96 -1.00 -19.99 -41.14
CA GLY A 96 -1.82 -21.19 -40.96
C GLY A 96 -3.11 -21.20 -41.76
N MET A 97 -3.44 -20.10 -42.45
CA MET A 97 -4.60 -20.03 -43.35
C MET A 97 -4.34 -20.85 -44.62
N ASN A 98 -5.33 -21.62 -45.04
CA ASN A 98 -5.27 -22.45 -46.24
C ASN A 98 -5.51 -21.58 -47.50
N THR A 99 -4.55 -20.71 -47.81
CA THR A 99 -4.61 -19.76 -48.94
C THR A 99 -3.35 -19.87 -49.80
N ASP A 100 -3.52 -20.20 -51.09
CA ASP A 100 -2.44 -20.31 -52.10
C ASP A 100 -1.79 -18.96 -52.48
N VAL A 101 -2.25 -17.85 -51.89
CA VAL A 101 -1.85 -16.48 -52.25
C VAL A 101 -0.77 -15.93 -51.30
N LEU A 102 -0.33 -16.70 -50.30
CA LEU A 102 0.68 -16.27 -49.34
C LEU A 102 2.06 -16.14 -50.01
N PRO A 103 2.63 -14.92 -50.13
CA PRO A 103 4.04 -14.80 -50.48
C PRO A 103 4.83 -15.51 -49.37
N PHE A 104 5.83 -16.33 -49.74
CA PHE A 104 6.63 -17.16 -48.82
C PHE A 104 6.01 -18.49 -48.33
N ALA A 105 4.89 -18.97 -48.87
CA ALA A 105 4.35 -20.29 -48.51
C ALA A 105 5.02 -21.48 -49.24
N SER A 106 5.90 -21.22 -50.22
CA SER A 106 6.55 -22.25 -51.05
C SER A 106 8.07 -22.29 -50.80
N GLY A 107 8.66 -23.50 -50.76
CA GLY A 107 10.11 -23.68 -50.59
C GLY A 107 10.63 -23.35 -49.18
N ASP A 108 11.74 -22.62 -49.08
CA ASP A 108 12.41 -22.29 -47.81
C ASP A 108 11.68 -21.24 -46.95
N GLY A 109 10.51 -20.76 -47.40
CA GLY A 109 9.76 -19.71 -46.71
C GLY A 109 9.30 -20.08 -45.29
N PHE A 110 9.05 -21.37 -45.03
CA PHE A 110 8.82 -21.87 -43.67
C PHE A 110 9.98 -21.54 -42.72
N TRP A 111 11.22 -21.82 -43.15
CA TRP A 111 12.42 -21.56 -42.37
C TRP A 111 12.69 -20.05 -42.20
N TYR A 112 12.36 -19.26 -43.22
CA TYR A 112 12.44 -17.80 -43.15
C TYR A 112 11.50 -17.23 -42.08
N ILE A 113 10.23 -17.65 -42.06
CA ILE A 113 9.24 -17.19 -41.08
C ILE A 113 9.64 -17.58 -39.66
N ILE A 114 10.08 -18.83 -39.45
CA ILE A 114 10.57 -19.30 -38.15
C ILE A 114 11.78 -18.48 -37.68
N THR A 115 12.71 -18.16 -38.60
CA THR A 115 13.88 -17.34 -38.29
C THR A 115 13.49 -15.92 -37.90
N VAL A 116 12.54 -15.30 -38.60
CA VAL A 116 12.01 -13.96 -38.28
C VAL A 116 11.28 -13.96 -36.92
N MET A 117 10.45 -14.96 -36.63
CA MET A 117 9.76 -15.09 -35.34
C MET A 117 10.74 -15.31 -34.17
N GLY A 118 11.77 -16.13 -34.38
CA GLY A 118 12.83 -16.36 -33.42
C GLY A 118 13.65 -15.10 -33.16
N LEU A 119 14.03 -14.38 -34.23
CA LEU A 119 14.77 -13.12 -34.13
C LEU A 119 13.96 -12.04 -33.41
N PHE A 120 12.67 -11.89 -33.74
CA PHE A 120 11.77 -10.94 -33.07
C PHE A 120 11.65 -11.23 -31.58
N SER A 121 11.43 -12.49 -31.21
CA SER A 121 11.33 -12.92 -29.81
C SER A 121 12.64 -12.68 -29.05
N GLY A 122 13.78 -13.00 -29.68
CA GLY A 122 15.10 -12.73 -29.12
C GLY A 122 15.37 -11.24 -28.90
N LEU A 123 15.03 -10.40 -29.88
CA LEU A 123 15.16 -8.94 -29.77
C LEU A 123 14.28 -8.37 -28.65
N MET A 124 13.04 -8.82 -28.53
CA MET A 124 12.14 -8.42 -27.44
C MET A 124 12.70 -8.81 -26.08
N LEU A 125 13.19 -10.05 -25.92
CA LEU A 125 13.81 -10.50 -24.67
C LEU A 125 15.06 -9.69 -24.31
N LEU A 126 15.93 -9.39 -25.29
CA LEU A 126 17.10 -8.54 -25.08
C LEU A 126 16.72 -7.12 -24.67
N TRP A 127 15.69 -6.55 -25.30
CA TRP A 127 15.17 -5.24 -24.97
C TRP A 127 14.58 -5.18 -23.55
N PHE A 128 13.77 -6.17 -23.17
CA PHE A 128 13.22 -6.29 -21.81
C PHE A 128 14.33 -6.53 -20.77
N ARG A 129 15.37 -7.28 -21.11
CA ARG A 129 16.55 -7.45 -20.25
C ARG A 129 17.31 -6.14 -20.06
N GLY A 130 17.51 -5.36 -21.11
CA GLY A 130 18.16 -4.04 -21.06
C GLY A 130 17.37 -3.01 -20.22
N LYS A 131 16.04 -3.11 -20.19
CA LYS A 131 15.20 -2.30 -19.29
C LYS A 131 15.25 -2.73 -17.82
N GLY A 132 15.99 -3.79 -17.47
CA GLY A 132 15.98 -4.36 -16.13
C GLY A 132 14.66 -5.06 -15.81
N TRP A 133 13.90 -5.46 -16.84
CA TRP A 133 12.61 -6.11 -16.63
C TRP A 133 12.71 -7.60 -16.38
N ILE A 134 13.77 -8.19 -16.90
CA ILE A 134 14.19 -9.57 -16.68
C ILE A 134 15.46 -9.50 -15.85
N GLY A 135 15.27 -9.36 -14.55
CA GLY A 135 16.29 -9.61 -13.53
C GLY A 135 15.67 -10.60 -12.56
N TRP A 136 16.12 -11.85 -12.59
CA TRP A 136 15.86 -12.76 -11.49
C TRP A 136 16.45 -12.11 -10.23
N LYS A 137 15.59 -11.74 -9.28
CA LYS A 137 16.01 -11.62 -7.88
C LYS A 137 16.10 -13.01 -7.28
#